data_AF-A0A4R2KVJ4-F1
#
_entry.id   AF-A0A4R2KVJ4-F1
#
_cell.length_a   1.000
_cell.length_b   1.000
_cell.length_c   1.000
_cell.angle_alpha   90.00
_cell.angle_beta   90.00
_cell.angle_gamma   90.00
#
_symmetry.space_group_name_H-M   'P 1'
#
loop_
_entity.id
_entity.type
_entity.pdbx_description
1 polymer ?
#
loop_
_entity_poly.entity_id
_entity_poly.type
_entity_poly.pdbx_seq_one_letter_code
_entity_poly.pdbx_strand_id
1 'polypeptide(L)'
;MLNCRDVAERLDALQESDDAVLDIASLETHLTGCAACRALASNLQSTRELLQRTTPPAAVADDAMLRRIESAVFDRLDSQAKNPTRPRLHLIQGSGGREEEGGSDEVEAIFDEIRTAMGSVSNMFRAYARHPAILSATWERVKSVMLQGTLPSTLKEAIAVVISHDNHCNYCVEHHSRNLASLGMDRAEIARLLADPLAGNFTPKERALLVLARQANGDPHGASVETLNLARRTGANDLEIIEALAVMELFTSLNRFLNTLDIPLEAAAG
;
A
#
# COMPACT_ATOMS: atom_id res chain seq x y z
N MET A 1 15.65 6.66 20.20
CA MET A 1 14.68 6.04 19.28
C MET A 1 14.08 4.85 19.99
N LEU A 2 12.75 4.78 20.03
CA LEU A 2 12.03 3.66 20.65
C LEU A 2 12.27 2.39 19.82
N ASN A 3 12.41 1.25 20.50
CA ASN A 3 12.31 -0.05 19.85
C ASN A 3 10.83 -0.52 19.83
N CYS A 4 10.53 -1.61 19.12
CA CYS A 4 9.14 -2.08 18.97
C CYS A 4 8.48 -2.45 20.31
N ARG A 5 9.26 -2.94 21.28
CA ARG A 5 8.78 -3.27 22.62
C ARG A 5 8.40 -2.01 23.39
N ASP A 6 9.26 -0.98 23.36
CA ASP A 6 8.97 0.30 23.99
C ASP A 6 7.71 0.95 23.40
N VAL A 7 7.48 0.79 22.09
CA VAL A 7 6.25 1.30 21.42
C VAL A 7 5.02 0.53 21.87
N ALA A 8 5.09 -0.81 21.94
CA ALA A 8 3.96 -1.63 22.36
C ALA A 8 3.57 -1.36 23.83
N GLU A 9 4.54 -1.20 24.73
CA GLU A 9 4.31 -0.86 26.14
C GLU A 9 3.70 0.56 26.30
N ARG A 10 4.08 1.50 25.43
CA ARG A 10 3.60 2.90 25.48
C ARG A 10 2.26 3.14 24.78
N LEU A 11 1.89 2.32 23.80
CA LEU A 11 0.60 2.41 23.11
C LEU A 11 -0.59 2.23 24.07
N ASP A 12 -0.39 1.50 25.17
CA ASP A 12 -1.41 1.31 26.21
C ASP A 12 -1.44 2.46 27.23
N ALA A 13 -0.29 3.06 27.54
CA ALA A 13 -0.12 4.09 28.57
C ALA A 13 -0.55 5.52 28.16
N LEU A 14 -0.67 5.82 26.86
CA LEU A 14 -0.95 7.17 26.35
C LEU A 14 -2.39 7.68 26.58
N GLN A 15 -3.24 6.93 27.29
CA GLN A 15 -4.58 7.38 27.67
C GLN A 15 -4.68 7.93 29.10
N GLU A 16 -3.62 7.85 29.92
CA GLU A 16 -3.71 8.21 31.34
C GLU A 16 -2.91 9.46 31.77
N SER A 17 -2.13 10.11 30.90
CA SER A 17 -1.36 11.30 31.31
C SER A 17 -1.18 12.36 30.21
N ASP A 18 -1.34 13.62 30.60
CA ASP A 18 -1.05 14.85 29.84
C ASP A 18 0.46 15.10 29.58
N ASP A 19 1.33 14.10 29.80
CA ASP A 19 2.78 14.32 29.78
C ASP A 19 3.46 14.05 28.42
N ALA A 20 4.15 15.11 27.98
CA ALA A 20 5.28 15.19 27.05
C ALA A 20 5.04 14.93 25.54
N VAL A 21 4.84 16.02 24.80
CA VAL A 21 4.96 16.16 23.33
C VAL A 21 6.15 15.40 22.70
N LEU A 22 7.24 15.19 23.45
CA LEU A 22 8.44 14.45 23.01
C LEU A 22 8.23 12.92 22.92
N ASP A 23 7.33 12.36 23.73
CA ASP A 23 7.02 10.93 23.70
C ASP A 23 6.08 10.58 22.53
N ILE A 24 5.15 11.47 22.19
CA ILE A 24 4.29 11.35 21.00
C ILE A 24 5.13 11.38 19.72
N ALA A 25 6.02 12.36 19.58
CA ALA A 25 6.88 12.48 18.39
C ALA A 25 7.80 11.26 18.19
N SER A 26 8.31 10.68 19.27
CA SER A 26 9.17 9.49 19.22
C SER A 26 8.38 8.23 18.84
N LEU A 27 7.13 8.13 19.32
CA LEU A 27 6.20 7.07 18.96
C LEU A 27 5.78 7.19 17.49
N GLU A 28 5.34 8.37 17.06
CA GLU A 28 4.97 8.67 15.67
C GLU A 28 6.12 8.38 14.72
N THR A 29 7.35 8.81 15.06
CA THR A 29 8.54 8.53 14.24
C THR A 29 8.78 7.02 14.08
N HIS A 30 8.68 6.25 15.16
CA HIS A 30 8.82 4.80 15.07
C HIS A 30 7.67 4.17 14.29
N LEU A 31 6.44 4.61 14.54
CA LEU A 31 5.26 4.19 13.81
C LEU A 31 5.41 4.53 12.33
N THR A 32 6.01 5.64 11.91
CA THR A 32 6.31 5.90 10.48
C THR A 32 7.30 4.89 9.89
N GLY A 33 8.25 4.39 10.68
CA GLY A 33 9.27 3.43 10.24
C GLY A 33 8.90 1.95 10.34
N CYS A 34 7.91 1.59 11.17
CA CYS A 34 7.63 0.19 11.51
C CYS A 34 6.18 -0.21 11.21
N ALA A 35 5.99 -0.97 10.12
CA ALA A 35 4.66 -1.43 9.70
C ALA A 35 3.98 -2.34 10.73
N ALA A 36 4.74 -3.17 11.47
CA ALA A 36 4.19 -4.03 12.51
C ALA A 36 3.61 -3.22 13.68
N CYS A 37 4.33 -2.20 14.14
CA CYS A 37 3.86 -1.33 15.22
C CYS A 37 2.66 -0.47 14.78
N ARG A 38 2.59 -0.05 13.50
CA ARG A 38 1.39 0.63 12.95
C ARG A 38 0.17 -0.27 12.93
N ALA A 39 0.32 -1.50 12.42
CA ALA A 39 -0.75 -2.46 12.38
C ALA A 39 -1.24 -2.80 13.80
N LEU A 40 -0.32 -2.93 14.76
CA LEU A 40 -0.66 -3.10 16.17
C LEU A 40 -1.49 -1.94 16.71
N ALA A 41 -1.03 -0.69 16.52
CA ALA A 41 -1.73 0.50 16.99
C ALA A 41 -3.15 0.62 16.40
N SER A 42 -3.28 0.41 15.08
CA SER A 42 -4.57 0.43 14.39
C SER A 42 -5.51 -0.67 14.89
N ASN A 43 -5.01 -1.91 15.04
CA ASN A 43 -5.81 -3.03 15.52
C ASN A 43 -6.26 -2.85 16.98
N LEU A 44 -5.41 -2.29 17.85
CA LEU A 44 -5.77 -1.96 19.22
C LEU A 44 -6.88 -0.92 19.27
N GLN A 45 -6.77 0.14 18.46
CA GLN A 45 -7.81 1.17 18.36
C GLN A 45 -9.13 0.58 17.86
N SER A 46 -9.12 -0.20 16.77
CA SER A 46 -10.32 -0.86 16.25
C SER A 46 -10.93 -1.85 17.24
N THR A 47 -10.11 -2.62 17.96
CA THR A 47 -10.58 -3.55 19.00
C THR A 47 -11.27 -2.78 20.15
N ARG A 48 -10.72 -1.63 20.54
CA ARG A 48 -11.27 -0.77 21.60
C ARG A 48 -12.61 -0.16 21.20
N GLU A 49 -12.71 0.38 19.99
CA GLU A 49 -13.98 0.87 19.43
C GLU A 49 -15.03 -0.22 19.37
N LEU A 50 -14.63 -1.45 19.03
CA LEU A 50 -15.51 -2.61 19.03
C LEU A 50 -15.99 -2.95 20.45
N LEU A 51 -15.06 -3.00 21.42
CA LEU A 51 -15.38 -3.29 22.82
C LEU A 51 -16.30 -2.21 23.41
N GLN A 52 -16.06 -0.93 23.14
CA GLN A 52 -16.93 0.18 23.58
C GLN A 52 -18.35 0.09 23.00
N ARG A 53 -18.49 -0.45 21.79
CA ARG A 53 -19.79 -0.63 21.13
C ARG A 53 -20.54 -1.89 21.57
N THR A 54 -19.84 -2.92 22.03
CA THR A 54 -20.41 -4.27 22.23
C THR A 54 -20.45 -4.71 23.68
N THR A 55 -19.80 -4.00 24.60
CA THR A 55 -19.65 -4.42 26.00
C THR A 55 -20.57 -3.60 26.91
N PRO A 56 -21.55 -4.22 27.61
CA PRO A 56 -22.30 -3.54 28.65
C PRO A 56 -21.38 -3.08 29.79
N PRO A 57 -21.73 -2.04 30.58
CA PRO A 57 -20.84 -1.41 31.58
C PRO A 57 -20.33 -2.33 32.71
N ALA A 58 -20.78 -3.59 32.78
CA ALA A 58 -20.45 -4.55 33.82
C ALA A 58 -19.53 -5.69 33.35
N ALA A 59 -19.07 -5.70 32.11
CA ALA A 59 -18.16 -6.73 31.59
C ALA A 59 -16.79 -6.14 31.25
N VAL A 60 -16.13 -5.52 32.23
CA VAL A 60 -14.68 -5.29 32.14
C VAL A 60 -14.03 -6.67 32.15
N ALA A 61 -13.26 -6.98 31.10
CA ALA A 61 -12.54 -8.24 30.97
C ALA A 61 -11.71 -8.50 32.25
N ASP A 62 -11.83 -9.71 32.80
CA ASP A 62 -10.96 -10.15 33.89
C ASP A 62 -9.50 -9.97 33.46
N ASP A 63 -8.66 -9.46 34.36
CA ASP A 63 -7.25 -9.10 34.16
C ASP A 63 -6.41 -10.30 33.63
N ALA A 64 -6.89 -11.53 33.86
CA ALA A 64 -6.33 -12.75 33.27
C ALA A 64 -6.55 -12.87 31.74
N MET A 65 -7.65 -12.35 31.20
CA MET A 65 -7.94 -12.35 29.76
C MET A 65 -7.08 -11.32 29.03
N LEU A 66 -6.92 -10.11 29.60
CA LEU A 66 -6.06 -9.07 29.04
C LEU A 66 -4.61 -9.54 28.95
N ARG A 67 -4.07 -10.13 30.03
CA ARG A 67 -2.71 -10.70 30.04
C ARG A 67 -2.50 -11.81 29.00
N ARG A 68 -3.53 -12.61 28.70
CA ARG A 68 -3.47 -13.64 27.65
C ARG A 68 -3.48 -13.04 26.25
N ILE A 69 -4.24 -11.97 26.04
CA ILE A 69 -4.27 -11.23 24.76
C ILE A 69 -2.91 -10.56 24.54
N GLU A 70 -2.39 -9.87 25.55
CA GLU A 70 -1.05 -9.26 25.54
C GLU A 70 0.02 -10.29 25.22
N SER A 71 0.10 -11.40 25.96
CA SER A 71 1.08 -12.46 25.70
C SER A 71 0.99 -12.99 24.26
N ALA A 72 -0.22 -13.23 23.74
CA ALA A 72 -0.42 -13.71 22.38
C ALA A 72 -0.03 -12.67 21.31
N VAL A 73 -0.22 -11.39 21.60
CA VAL A 73 0.21 -10.28 20.76
C VAL A 73 1.74 -10.17 20.77
N PHE A 74 2.38 -10.23 21.94
CA PHE A 74 3.83 -10.17 22.07
C PHE A 74 4.52 -11.37 21.41
N ASP A 75 4.01 -12.59 21.60
CA ASP A 75 4.52 -13.78 20.94
C ASP A 75 4.45 -13.66 19.39
N ARG A 76 3.38 -13.04 18.87
CA ARG A 76 3.25 -12.78 17.43
C ARG A 76 4.23 -11.71 16.95
N LEU A 77 4.42 -10.62 17.69
CA LEU A 77 5.38 -9.56 17.35
C LEU A 77 6.81 -10.09 17.35
N ASP A 78 7.19 -10.90 18.33
CA ASP A 78 8.49 -11.57 18.40
C ASP A 78 8.68 -12.60 17.27
N SER A 79 7.61 -13.27 16.85
CA SER A 79 7.66 -14.19 15.70
C SER A 79 7.80 -13.45 14.36
N GLN A 80 7.22 -12.25 14.23
CA GLN A 80 7.34 -11.40 13.03
C GLN A 80 8.68 -10.67 12.94
N ALA A 81 9.30 -10.31 14.08
CA ALA A 81 10.66 -9.77 14.14
C ALA A 81 11.71 -10.79 13.67
N LYS A 82 11.39 -12.09 13.74
CA LYS A 82 12.18 -13.20 13.20
C LYS A 82 11.75 -13.55 11.77
N ASN A 83 11.56 -12.57 10.88
CA ASN A 83 11.27 -12.90 9.48
C ASN A 83 12.53 -13.59 8.90
N PRO A 84 12.50 -14.91 8.62
CA PRO A 84 13.63 -15.55 7.96
C PRO A 84 13.83 -14.85 6.62
N THR A 85 15.09 -14.67 6.20
CA THR A 85 15.41 -14.20 4.84
C THR A 85 14.63 -15.04 3.84
N ARG A 86 13.56 -14.47 3.26
CA ARG A 86 12.74 -15.19 2.30
C ARG A 86 13.61 -15.44 1.07
N PRO A 87 13.65 -16.67 0.54
CA PRO A 87 14.37 -16.92 -0.70
C PRO A 87 13.75 -16.04 -1.80
N ARG A 88 14.55 -15.13 -2.35
CA ARG A 88 14.13 -14.22 -3.42
C ARG A 88 14.12 -14.93 -4.75
N LEU A 89 13.18 -14.57 -5.62
CA LEU A 89 13.25 -14.97 -7.01
C LEU A 89 14.52 -14.36 -7.64
N HIS A 90 15.26 -15.14 -8.43
CA HIS A 90 16.33 -14.59 -9.26
C HIS A 90 15.71 -13.73 -10.36
N LEU A 91 15.93 -12.42 -10.28
CA LEU A 91 15.49 -11.47 -11.30
C LEU A 91 16.43 -11.51 -12.50
N ILE A 92 15.86 -11.50 -13.70
CA ILE A 92 16.63 -11.37 -14.94
C ILE A 92 17.14 -9.94 -15.05
N GLN A 93 18.47 -9.77 -14.93
CA GLN A 93 19.17 -8.49 -14.90
C GLN A 93 19.70 -8.14 -16.30
N GLY A 94 18.91 -7.41 -17.07
CA GLY A 94 19.44 -6.54 -18.13
C GLY A 94 19.35 -7.03 -19.58
N SER A 95 19.50 -6.04 -20.46
CA SER A 95 19.54 -6.08 -21.92
C SER A 95 20.90 -6.59 -22.45
N GLY A 96 21.37 -7.75 -22.00
CA GLY A 96 22.71 -8.24 -22.36
C GLY A 96 22.85 -9.75 -22.30
N GLY A 97 23.15 -10.37 -23.46
CA GLY A 97 23.62 -11.75 -23.55
C GLY A 97 22.53 -12.78 -23.80
N ARG A 98 22.21 -13.00 -25.08
CA ARG A 98 21.08 -13.77 -25.62
C ARG A 98 20.88 -15.23 -25.16
N GLU A 99 21.79 -15.86 -24.41
CA GLU A 99 21.69 -17.32 -24.23
C GLU A 99 21.90 -17.86 -22.80
N GLU A 100 22.36 -17.07 -21.81
CA GLU A 100 22.58 -17.60 -20.45
C GLU A 100 21.71 -16.96 -19.36
N GLU A 101 21.00 -15.86 -19.64
CA GLU A 101 20.16 -15.14 -18.66
C GLU A 101 18.67 -15.07 -19.00
N GLY A 102 18.18 -15.92 -19.91
CA GLY A 102 16.74 -16.24 -20.00
C GLY A 102 15.80 -15.15 -20.51
N GLY A 103 16.28 -14.15 -21.25
CA GLY A 103 15.42 -13.27 -22.05
C GLY A 103 15.32 -13.79 -23.49
N SER A 104 14.17 -14.34 -23.89
CA SER A 104 13.91 -14.62 -25.32
C SER A 104 13.79 -13.29 -26.09
N ASP A 105 13.97 -13.30 -27.42
CA ASP A 105 13.73 -12.10 -28.25
C ASP A 105 12.32 -11.51 -28.03
N GLU A 106 11.36 -12.34 -27.64
CA GLU A 106 10.00 -11.93 -27.25
C GLU A 106 9.98 -11.09 -25.95
N VAL A 107 10.74 -11.49 -24.92
CA VAL A 107 10.85 -10.74 -23.65
C VAL A 107 11.49 -9.37 -23.88
N GLU A 108 12.55 -9.32 -24.69
CA GLU A 108 13.24 -8.06 -24.98
C GLU A 108 12.34 -7.10 -25.77
N ALA A 109 11.52 -7.59 -26.70
CA ALA A 109 10.54 -6.77 -27.40
C ALA A 109 9.51 -6.15 -26.46
N ILE A 110 9.03 -6.89 -25.45
CA ILE A 110 8.12 -6.36 -24.43
C ILE A 110 8.84 -5.32 -23.56
N PHE A 111 10.09 -5.57 -23.19
CA PHE A 111 10.92 -4.62 -22.44
C PHE A 111 11.22 -3.35 -23.21
N ASP A 112 11.42 -3.43 -24.53
CA ASP A 112 11.58 -2.28 -25.42
C ASP A 112 10.34 -1.37 -25.38
N GLU A 113 9.15 -1.97 -25.43
CA GLU A 113 7.90 -1.21 -25.34
C GLU A 113 7.74 -0.56 -23.97
N ILE A 114 8.02 -1.28 -22.88
CA ILE A 114 7.97 -0.74 -21.51
C ILE A 114 8.96 0.42 -21.36
N ARG A 115 10.20 0.29 -21.85
CA ARG A 115 11.19 1.38 -21.80
C ARG A 115 10.73 2.61 -22.58
N THR A 116 10.11 2.41 -23.73
CA THR A 116 9.58 3.51 -24.54
C THR A 116 8.45 4.24 -23.83
N ALA A 117 7.56 3.51 -23.16
CA ALA A 117 6.37 4.07 -22.53
C ALA A 117 6.60 4.63 -21.11
N MET A 118 7.46 3.99 -20.32
CA MET A 118 7.67 4.30 -18.89
C MET A 118 9.10 4.74 -18.56
N GLY A 119 9.99 4.81 -19.56
CA GLY A 119 11.40 5.22 -19.41
C GLY A 119 12.33 4.11 -18.91
N SER A 120 11.84 3.12 -18.17
CA SER A 120 12.65 2.00 -17.67
C SER A 120 11.83 0.73 -17.44
N VAL A 121 12.51 -0.43 -17.40
CA VAL A 121 11.90 -1.70 -16.97
C VAL A 121 12.11 -1.90 -15.48
N SER A 122 11.03 -1.80 -14.71
CA SER A 122 11.03 -2.01 -13.27
C SER A 122 11.28 -3.48 -12.90
N ASN A 123 11.76 -3.73 -11.68
CA ASN A 123 11.99 -5.07 -11.15
C ASN A 123 10.70 -5.91 -11.09
N MET A 124 9.53 -5.26 -10.98
CA MET A 124 8.24 -5.92 -11.13
C MET A 124 8.12 -6.65 -12.48
N PHE A 125 8.42 -5.97 -13.59
CA PHE A 125 8.35 -6.61 -14.92
C PHE A 125 9.45 -7.66 -15.11
N ARG A 126 10.65 -7.41 -14.57
CA ARG A 126 11.75 -8.38 -14.59
C ARG A 126 11.41 -9.68 -13.86
N ALA A 127 10.57 -9.64 -12.84
CA ALA A 127 10.09 -10.84 -12.14
C ALA A 127 9.23 -11.75 -13.04
N TYR A 128 8.59 -11.20 -14.09
CA TYR A 128 7.79 -11.97 -15.04
C TYR A 128 8.59 -12.47 -16.26
N ALA A 129 9.85 -12.10 -16.41
CA ALA A 129 10.64 -12.34 -17.63
C ALA A 129 10.73 -13.82 -18.04
N ARG A 130 10.71 -14.77 -17.08
CA ARG A 130 10.71 -16.21 -17.37
C ARG A 130 9.38 -16.74 -17.93
N HIS A 131 8.34 -15.91 -17.95
CA HIS A 131 7.00 -16.23 -18.42
C HIS A 131 6.51 -15.15 -19.39
N PRO A 132 6.98 -15.12 -20.66
CA PRO A 132 6.71 -14.05 -21.61
C PRO A 132 5.21 -13.78 -21.83
N ALA A 133 4.38 -14.83 -21.87
CA ALA A 133 2.93 -14.68 -21.97
C ALA A 133 2.31 -13.93 -20.77
N ILE A 134 2.80 -14.20 -19.55
CA ILE A 134 2.34 -13.49 -18.34
C ILE A 134 2.90 -12.07 -18.30
N LEU A 135 4.16 -11.88 -18.70
CA LEU A 135 4.78 -10.55 -18.82
C LEU A 135 3.99 -9.67 -19.81
N SER A 136 3.70 -10.18 -21.01
CA SER A 136 2.91 -9.47 -22.02
C SER A 136 1.52 -9.11 -21.50
N ALA A 137 0.79 -10.08 -20.92
CA ALA A 137 -0.54 -9.82 -20.37
C ALA A 137 -0.51 -8.79 -19.22
N THR A 138 0.52 -8.86 -18.37
CA THR A 138 0.72 -7.89 -17.27
C THR A 138 1.00 -6.50 -17.83
N TRP A 139 1.85 -6.40 -18.86
CA TRP A 139 2.17 -5.14 -19.50
C TRP A 139 0.95 -4.50 -20.17
N GLU A 140 0.18 -5.24 -20.96
CA GLU A 140 -1.06 -4.72 -21.56
C GLU A 140 -2.03 -4.20 -20.51
N ARG A 141 -2.14 -4.91 -19.37
CA ARG A 141 -3.00 -4.48 -18.27
C ARG A 141 -2.52 -3.18 -17.64
N VAL A 142 -1.22 -3.06 -17.35
CA VAL A 142 -0.64 -1.82 -16.81
C VAL A 142 -0.82 -0.67 -17.80
N LYS A 143 -0.53 -0.89 -19.08
CA LYS A 143 -0.66 0.11 -20.16
C LYS A 143 -2.10 0.63 -20.26
N SER A 144 -3.07 -0.28 -20.30
CA SER A 144 -4.49 0.09 -20.39
C SER A 144 -4.99 0.85 -19.16
N VAL A 145 -4.61 0.41 -17.96
CA VAL A 145 -5.12 0.99 -16.71
C VAL A 145 -4.41 2.29 -16.35
N MET A 146 -3.09 2.37 -16.52
CA MET A 146 -2.28 3.50 -16.03
C MET A 146 -1.95 4.55 -17.08
N LEU A 147 -1.80 4.17 -18.35
CA LEU A 147 -1.33 5.08 -19.41
C LEU A 147 -2.43 5.53 -20.37
N GLN A 148 -3.56 4.82 -20.41
CA GLN A 148 -4.71 5.13 -21.26
C GLN A 148 -5.93 5.50 -20.41
N GLY A 149 -7.07 5.81 -21.04
CA GLY A 149 -8.32 6.13 -20.35
C GLY A 149 -8.55 7.63 -20.13
N THR A 150 -9.44 7.93 -19.19
CA THR A 150 -10.03 9.27 -19.00
C THR A 150 -9.66 9.91 -17.67
N LEU A 151 -9.29 9.12 -16.66
CA LEU A 151 -8.85 9.70 -15.39
C LEU A 151 -7.47 10.35 -15.53
N PRO A 152 -7.23 11.51 -14.89
CA PRO A 152 -5.91 12.13 -14.86
C PRO A 152 -4.86 11.19 -14.27
N SER A 153 -3.64 11.18 -14.84
CA SER A 153 -2.53 10.35 -14.35
C SER A 153 -2.25 10.58 -12.86
N THR A 154 -2.35 11.83 -12.39
CA THR A 154 -2.19 12.17 -10.97
C THR A 154 -3.20 11.45 -10.07
N LEU A 155 -4.46 11.29 -10.51
CA LEU A 155 -5.45 10.53 -9.75
C LEU A 155 -5.13 9.03 -9.78
N LYS A 156 -4.72 8.49 -10.92
CA LYS A 156 -4.35 7.06 -11.05
C LYS A 156 -3.19 6.72 -10.12
N GLU A 157 -2.16 7.54 -10.11
CA GLU A 157 -1.00 7.40 -9.22
C GLU A 157 -1.38 7.60 -7.74
N ALA A 158 -2.30 8.52 -7.44
CA ALA A 158 -2.81 8.70 -6.07
C ALA A 158 -3.60 7.50 -5.56
N ILE A 159 -4.46 6.90 -6.39
CA ILE A 159 -5.15 5.65 -6.04
C ILE A 159 -4.10 4.55 -5.84
N ALA A 160 -3.16 4.39 -6.77
CA ALA A 160 -2.11 3.37 -6.70
C ALA A 160 -1.29 3.44 -5.41
N VAL A 161 -0.86 4.64 -5.00
CA VAL A 161 -0.04 4.82 -3.79
C VAL A 161 -0.86 4.57 -2.52
N VAL A 162 -2.11 5.02 -2.45
CA VAL A 162 -2.99 4.82 -1.28
C VAL A 162 -3.32 3.35 -1.10
N ILE A 163 -3.70 2.64 -2.17
CA ILE A 163 -3.96 1.20 -2.12
C ILE A 163 -2.69 0.43 -1.71
N SER A 164 -1.54 0.83 -2.26
CA SER A 164 -0.26 0.22 -1.92
C SER A 164 0.15 0.43 -0.46
N HIS A 165 -0.16 1.61 0.10
CA HIS A 165 0.08 1.93 1.50
C HIS A 165 -0.79 1.08 2.43
N ASP A 166 -2.10 1.00 2.13
CA ASP A 166 -3.05 0.18 2.87
C ASP A 166 -2.69 -1.32 2.81
N ASN A 167 -2.14 -1.78 1.68
CA ASN A 167 -1.68 -3.16 1.48
C ASN A 167 -0.22 -3.39 1.93
N HIS A 168 0.43 -2.39 2.50
CA HIS A 168 1.80 -2.44 3.00
C HIS A 168 2.84 -2.89 1.94
N CYS A 169 2.70 -2.46 0.68
CA CYS A 169 3.69 -2.66 -0.36
C CYS A 169 4.69 -1.51 -0.42
N ASN A 170 5.82 -1.61 0.29
CA ASN A 170 6.85 -0.56 0.29
C ASN A 170 7.43 -0.28 -1.11
N TYR A 171 7.63 -1.33 -1.92
CA TYR A 171 8.09 -1.19 -3.31
C TYR A 171 7.16 -0.26 -4.10
N CYS A 172 5.86 -0.52 -3.99
CA CYS A 172 4.83 0.18 -4.73
C CYS A 172 4.62 1.61 -4.19
N VAL A 173 4.62 1.79 -2.87
CA VAL A 173 4.52 3.12 -2.24
C VAL A 173 5.64 4.03 -2.72
N GLU A 174 6.88 3.53 -2.73
CA GLU A 174 8.02 4.31 -3.22
C GLU A 174 7.90 4.63 -4.72
N HIS A 175 7.54 3.65 -5.55
CA HIS A 175 7.41 3.86 -6.99
C HIS A 175 6.32 4.88 -7.35
N HIS A 176 5.13 4.75 -6.76
CA HIS A 176 4.02 5.66 -7.03
C HIS A 176 4.23 7.03 -6.38
N SER A 177 4.94 7.12 -5.25
CA SER A 177 5.36 8.42 -4.68
C SER A 177 6.32 9.16 -5.61
N ARG A 178 7.28 8.47 -6.24
CA ARG A 178 8.18 9.07 -7.25
C ARG A 178 7.41 9.54 -8.48
N ASN A 179 6.45 8.75 -8.95
CA ASN A 179 5.59 9.13 -10.07
C ASN A 179 4.75 10.38 -9.74
N LEU A 180 4.11 10.43 -8.57
CA LEU A 180 3.38 11.62 -8.11
C LEU A 180 4.29 12.86 -8.03
N ALA A 181 5.52 12.68 -7.52
CA ALA A 181 6.50 13.76 -7.49
C ALA A 181 6.88 14.26 -8.89
N SER A 182 7.05 13.34 -9.86
CA SER A 182 7.30 13.70 -11.26
C SER A 182 6.12 14.43 -11.93
N LEU A 183 4.90 14.22 -11.42
CA LEU A 183 3.68 14.91 -11.84
C LEU A 183 3.44 16.24 -11.10
N GLY A 184 4.39 16.66 -10.25
CA GLY A 184 4.38 17.96 -9.58
C GLY A 184 3.80 17.97 -8.16
N MET A 185 3.44 16.82 -7.60
CA MET A 185 3.01 16.72 -6.20
C MET A 185 4.21 16.76 -5.26
N ASP A 186 4.25 17.69 -4.30
CA ASP A 186 5.39 17.79 -3.39
C ASP A 186 5.40 16.65 -2.35
N ARG A 187 6.56 16.42 -1.71
CA ARG A 187 6.72 15.34 -0.72
C ARG A 187 5.79 15.49 0.49
N ALA A 188 5.47 16.71 0.91
CA ALA A 188 4.58 16.95 2.03
C ALA A 188 3.12 16.67 1.66
N GLU A 189 2.71 16.96 0.43
CA GLU A 189 1.40 16.59 -0.11
C GLU A 189 1.26 15.07 -0.24
N ILE A 190 2.29 14.37 -0.74
CA ILE A 190 2.30 12.90 -0.78
C ILE A 190 2.18 12.33 0.64
N ALA A 191 2.95 12.85 1.60
CA ALA A 191 2.87 12.40 2.99
C ALA A 191 1.46 12.61 3.60
N ARG A 192 0.83 13.76 3.31
CA ARG A 192 -0.56 14.03 3.72
C ARG A 192 -1.54 13.05 3.08
N LEU A 193 -1.41 12.79 1.78
CA LEU A 193 -2.24 11.83 1.05
C LEU A 193 -2.15 10.41 1.64
N LEU A 194 -0.96 9.99 2.06
CA LEU A 194 -0.75 8.68 2.69
C LEU A 194 -1.34 8.60 4.11
N ALA A 195 -1.29 9.70 4.85
CA ALA A 195 -1.88 9.79 6.19
C ALA A 195 -3.42 9.86 6.15
N ASP A 196 -3.93 10.72 5.27
CA ASP A 196 -5.36 10.91 5.03
C ASP A 196 -5.60 11.15 3.53
N PRO A 197 -6.24 10.20 2.83
CA PRO A 197 -6.50 10.36 1.41
C PRO A 197 -7.46 11.48 1.03
N LEU A 198 -8.15 12.09 2.01
CA LEU A 198 -8.95 13.30 1.80
C LEU A 198 -8.11 14.59 1.80
N ALA A 199 -6.87 14.54 2.31
CA ALA A 199 -6.00 15.70 2.50
C ALA A 199 -5.31 16.19 1.22
N GLY A 200 -5.39 15.45 0.12
CA GLY A 200 -4.86 15.87 -1.19
C GLY A 200 -5.68 16.96 -1.87
N ASN A 201 -5.07 17.71 -2.79
CA ASN A 201 -5.77 18.74 -3.57
C ASN A 201 -6.54 18.16 -4.76
N PHE A 202 -7.59 17.39 -4.47
CA PHE A 202 -8.43 16.74 -5.48
C PHE A 202 -9.78 17.44 -5.64
N THR A 203 -10.38 17.42 -6.83
CA THR A 203 -11.77 17.84 -7.02
C THR A 203 -12.72 16.95 -6.20
N PRO A 204 -13.96 17.38 -5.91
CA PRO A 204 -14.94 16.53 -5.22
C PRO A 204 -15.16 15.17 -5.90
N LYS A 205 -15.14 15.14 -7.23
CA LYS A 205 -15.26 13.91 -8.03
C LYS A 205 -14.08 12.97 -7.81
N GLU A 206 -12.86 13.50 -7.91
CA GLU A 206 -11.63 12.73 -7.72
C GLU A 206 -11.52 12.17 -6.30
N ARG A 207 -11.88 12.96 -5.28
CA ARG A 207 -11.95 12.47 -3.89
C ARG A 207 -12.94 11.32 -3.75
N ALA A 208 -14.13 11.45 -4.33
CA ALA A 208 -15.15 10.40 -4.25
C ALA A 208 -14.69 9.09 -4.92
N LEU A 209 -14.01 9.18 -6.07
CA LEU A 209 -13.42 8.03 -6.76
C LEU A 209 -12.30 7.39 -5.95
N LEU A 210 -11.42 8.19 -5.35
CA LEU A 210 -10.33 7.69 -4.52
C LEU A 210 -10.87 6.98 -3.27
N VAL A 211 -11.85 7.57 -2.58
CA VAL A 211 -12.50 6.96 -1.41
C VAL A 211 -13.19 5.64 -1.79
N LEU A 212 -13.92 5.63 -2.91
CA LEU A 212 -14.55 4.42 -3.42
C LEU A 212 -13.53 3.31 -3.68
N ALA A 213 -12.42 3.63 -4.36
CA ALA A 213 -11.32 2.70 -4.62
C ALA A 213 -10.72 2.17 -3.30
N ARG A 214 -10.40 3.06 -2.36
CA ARG A 214 -9.84 2.68 -1.05
C ARG A 214 -10.76 1.73 -0.27
N GLN A 215 -12.05 2.05 -0.22
CA GLN A 215 -13.03 1.23 0.48
C GLN A 215 -13.17 -0.15 -0.16
N ALA A 216 -13.20 -0.22 -1.50
CA ALA A 216 -13.26 -1.48 -2.22
C ALA A 216 -12.00 -2.37 -2.02
N ASN A 217 -10.82 -1.78 -1.78
CA ASN A 217 -9.61 -2.53 -1.44
C ASN A 217 -9.71 -3.23 -0.07
N GLY A 218 -10.28 -2.56 0.93
CA GLY A 218 -10.41 -3.09 2.29
C GLY A 218 -11.61 -4.01 2.48
N ASP A 219 -12.78 -3.60 1.98
CA ASP A 219 -14.03 -4.35 2.09
C ASP A 219 -14.90 -4.12 0.85
N PRO A 220 -14.80 -4.99 -0.18
CA PRO A 220 -15.57 -4.84 -1.42
C PRO A 220 -17.09 -5.00 -1.23
N HIS A 221 -17.53 -5.68 -0.16
CA HIS A 221 -18.96 -5.78 0.18
C HIS A 221 -19.41 -4.59 1.03
N GLY A 222 -18.48 -4.02 1.79
CA GLY A 222 -18.64 -2.81 2.57
C GLY A 222 -18.54 -1.53 1.76
N ALA A 223 -17.96 -1.56 0.55
CA ALA A 223 -18.00 -0.46 -0.43
C ALA A 223 -19.45 -0.07 -0.68
N SER A 224 -19.90 0.94 0.08
CA SER A 224 -21.33 1.11 0.27
C SER A 224 -21.92 1.67 -1.01
N VAL A 225 -23.16 1.28 -1.28
CA VAL A 225 -24.04 1.93 -2.27
C VAL A 225 -23.95 3.46 -2.12
N GLU A 226 -23.69 3.98 -0.92
CA GLU A 226 -23.55 5.40 -0.64
C GLU A 226 -22.27 6.00 -1.24
N THR A 227 -21.11 5.33 -1.16
CA THR A 227 -19.87 5.80 -1.81
C THR A 227 -19.95 5.75 -3.34
N LEU A 228 -20.54 4.71 -3.90
CA LEU A 228 -20.80 4.64 -5.35
C LEU A 228 -21.75 5.77 -5.78
N ASN A 229 -22.83 5.99 -5.02
CA ASN A 229 -23.76 7.08 -5.27
C ASN A 229 -23.13 8.45 -5.05
N LEU A 230 -22.18 8.58 -4.12
CA LEU A 230 -21.41 9.81 -3.90
C LEU A 230 -20.59 10.15 -5.14
N ALA A 231 -19.83 9.20 -5.68
CA ALA A 231 -19.07 9.38 -6.93
C ALA A 231 -19.99 9.86 -8.06
N ARG A 232 -21.14 9.20 -8.25
CA ARG A 232 -22.15 9.62 -9.25
C ARG A 232 -22.68 11.04 -9.01
N ARG A 233 -23.01 11.40 -7.76
CA ARG A 233 -23.49 12.76 -7.42
C ARG A 233 -22.46 13.85 -7.68
N THR A 234 -21.17 13.52 -7.56
CA THR A 234 -20.07 14.43 -7.91
C THR A 234 -19.78 14.50 -9.41
N GLY A 235 -20.57 13.80 -10.23
CA GLY A 235 -20.46 13.82 -11.69
C GLY A 235 -19.56 12.74 -12.27
N ALA A 236 -19.15 11.73 -11.50
CA ALA A 236 -18.43 10.59 -12.04
C ALA A 236 -19.35 9.75 -12.93
N ASN A 237 -18.88 9.44 -14.14
CA ASN A 237 -19.57 8.51 -15.04
C ASN A 237 -19.11 7.05 -14.79
N ASP A 238 -19.79 6.10 -15.42
CA ASP A 238 -19.49 4.67 -15.23
C ASP A 238 -18.06 4.30 -15.67
N LEU A 239 -17.53 4.93 -16.73
CA LEU A 239 -16.17 4.69 -17.21
C LEU A 239 -15.14 5.12 -16.17
N GLU A 240 -15.30 6.31 -15.58
CA GLU A 240 -14.40 6.83 -14.54
C GLU A 240 -14.44 5.97 -13.27
N ILE A 241 -15.62 5.46 -12.89
CA ILE A 241 -15.77 4.54 -11.77
C ILE A 241 -15.04 3.22 -12.06
N ILE A 242 -15.22 2.66 -13.26
CA ILE A 242 -14.54 1.43 -13.68
C ILE A 242 -13.03 1.64 -13.69
N GLU A 243 -12.54 2.75 -14.23
CA GLU A 243 -11.10 3.05 -14.27
C GLU A 243 -10.51 3.16 -12.85
N ALA A 244 -11.18 3.85 -11.92
CA ALA A 244 -10.71 3.96 -10.54
C ALA A 244 -10.64 2.60 -9.83
N LEU A 245 -11.66 1.76 -10.02
CA LEU A 245 -11.68 0.40 -9.49
C LEU A 245 -10.67 -0.52 -10.18
N ALA A 246 -10.39 -0.33 -11.47
CA ALA A 246 -9.37 -1.07 -12.19
C ALA A 246 -7.95 -0.72 -11.69
N VAL A 247 -7.68 0.56 -11.36
CA VAL A 247 -6.42 0.94 -10.70
C VAL A 247 -6.29 0.22 -9.35
N MET A 248 -7.35 0.25 -8.53
CA MET A 248 -7.35 -0.44 -7.24
C MET A 248 -7.12 -1.95 -7.40
N GLU A 249 -7.83 -2.61 -8.30
CA GLU A 249 -7.72 -4.06 -8.53
C GLU A 249 -6.31 -4.44 -8.99
N LEU A 250 -5.75 -3.66 -9.92
CA LEU A 250 -4.39 -3.85 -10.43
C LEU A 250 -3.37 -3.83 -9.28
N PHE A 251 -3.41 -2.82 -8.41
CA PHE A 251 -2.45 -2.72 -7.31
C PHE A 251 -2.74 -3.68 -6.16
N THR A 252 -4.00 -4.00 -5.89
CA THR A 252 -4.37 -5.07 -4.96
C THR A 252 -3.67 -6.39 -5.32
N SER A 253 -3.67 -6.75 -6.61
CA SER A 253 -3.00 -7.94 -7.12
C SER A 253 -1.47 -7.80 -7.12
N LEU A 254 -0.93 -6.72 -7.69
CA LEU A 254 0.52 -6.51 -7.79
C LEU A 254 1.19 -6.37 -6.42
N ASN A 255 0.58 -5.70 -5.46
CA ASN A 255 1.11 -5.57 -4.09
C ASN A 255 1.35 -6.95 -3.47
N ARG A 256 0.40 -7.88 -3.63
CA ARG A 256 0.51 -9.25 -3.10
C ARG A 256 1.63 -10.02 -3.78
N PHE A 257 1.73 -9.94 -5.10
CA PHE A 257 2.82 -10.56 -5.86
C PHE A 257 4.20 -10.04 -5.39
N LEU A 258 4.35 -8.71 -5.32
CA LEU A 258 5.61 -8.04 -4.97
C LEU A 258 6.02 -8.32 -3.52
N ASN A 259 5.09 -8.23 -2.57
CA ASN A 259 5.35 -8.53 -1.15
C ASN A 259 5.64 -10.01 -0.92
N THR A 260 4.98 -10.91 -1.66
CA THR A 260 5.21 -12.37 -1.51
C THR A 260 6.61 -12.74 -1.94
N LEU A 261 7.10 -12.15 -3.03
CA LEU A 261 8.40 -12.46 -3.60
C LEU A 261 9.56 -11.60 -3.07
N ASP A 262 9.27 -10.65 -2.16
CA ASP A 262 10.24 -9.68 -1.63
C ASP A 262 11.03 -9.00 -2.76
N ILE A 263 10.30 -8.51 -3.78
CA ILE A 263 10.92 -7.88 -4.95
C ILE A 263 11.63 -6.59 -4.51
N PRO A 264 12.95 -6.46 -4.74
CA PRO A 264 13.70 -5.30 -4.33
C PRO A 264 13.37 -4.08 -5.20
N LEU A 265 13.43 -2.89 -4.60
CA LEU A 265 13.47 -1.63 -5.33
C LEU A 265 14.65 -1.59 -6.31
N GLU A 266 14.51 -0.83 -7.37
CA GLU A 266 15.58 -0.55 -8.31
C GLU A 266 16.75 0.12 -7.58
N ALA A 267 17.98 -0.20 -7.99
CA ALA A 267 19.15 0.52 -7.51
C ALA A 267 18.97 2.02 -7.82
N ALA A 268 19.34 2.88 -6.88
CA ALA A 268 19.33 4.32 -7.13
C ALA A 268 20.17 4.61 -8.38
N ALA A 269 19.62 5.39 -9.31
CA ALA A 269 20.41 5.93 -10.41
C ALA A 269 21.52 6.79 -9.79
N GLY A 270 22.77 6.32 -9.92
CA GLY A 270 23.96 7.03 -9.44
C GLY A 270 24.26 8.27 -10.24
#